data_AF-U5Q8V5-F1
#
_entry.id   AF-U5Q8V5-F1
#
_cell.length_a   1.000
_cell.length_b   1.000
_cell.length_c   1.000
_cell.angle_alpha   90.00
_cell.angle_beta   90.00
_cell.angle_gamma   90.00
#
_symmetry.space_group_name_H-M   'P 1'
#
loop_
_entity.id
_entity.type
_entity.pdbx_description
1 polymer ?
#
loop_
_entity_poly.entity_id
_entity_poly.type
_entity_poly.pdbx_seq_one_letter_code
_entity_poly.pdbx_strand_id
1 'polypeptide(L)'
;MKNFITTGISIICTIIFISCEKSEPSDIVEESKFYASFNGESQTKATTPFTNGYKATIYGYTAGANVTSATPVSGTPVDATCGSSGLLTPTSAVFLPKGSYDFYSVSLNSANSPNLTFSSGVSGQLSNGIDYLWAKCTGIAQGGTASFTYNHKAVGIEINVAPGTGVSNLSVTSISISPTTPATNSKMNLSTGSIGEASSVGALSPISLSGLQGKYIMLPLSSIGLNIELSVNATIGGTAVTAKKYSASIPAQVYSSGYYYTINLTVSSTALQFSGALVDDWTYQSITGISLTEQ
;
A
#
# COMPACT_ATOMS: atom_id res chain seq x y z
N MET A 1 -36.91 -56.49 -80.97
CA MET A 1 -35.89 -55.62 -81.60
C MET A 1 -35.76 -54.40 -80.70
N LYS A 2 -34.52 -54.05 -80.30
CA LYS A 2 -34.21 -53.00 -79.32
C LYS A 2 -34.88 -51.67 -79.67
N ASN A 3 -35.33 -50.93 -78.66
CA ASN A 3 -35.06 -49.49 -78.52
C ASN A 3 -35.33 -49.01 -77.08
N PHE A 4 -34.30 -48.43 -76.50
CA PHE A 4 -34.28 -47.59 -75.30
C PHE A 4 -35.00 -46.25 -75.56
N ILE A 5 -35.56 -45.61 -74.52
CA ILE A 5 -35.45 -44.18 -74.15
C ILE A 5 -36.24 -44.00 -72.82
N THR A 6 -35.60 -43.96 -71.66
CA THR A 6 -35.05 -42.81 -70.87
C THR A 6 -36.07 -42.04 -70.01
N THR A 7 -36.03 -42.37 -68.71
CA THR A 7 -36.10 -41.56 -67.46
C THR A 7 -36.80 -40.19 -67.37
N GLY A 8 -37.57 -40.02 -66.30
CA GLY A 8 -37.94 -38.72 -65.72
C GLY A 8 -38.43 -38.86 -64.27
N ILE A 9 -37.50 -39.01 -63.31
CA ILE A 9 -37.80 -38.89 -61.87
C ILE A 9 -37.36 -37.49 -61.44
N SER A 10 -38.32 -36.68 -61.01
CA SER A 10 -38.09 -35.34 -60.45
C SER A 10 -37.68 -35.46 -58.99
N ILE A 11 -36.41 -35.19 -58.69
CA ILE A 11 -35.89 -35.03 -57.32
C ILE A 11 -35.92 -33.54 -57.00
N ILE A 12 -36.79 -33.16 -56.07
CA ILE A 12 -36.81 -31.82 -55.47
C ILE A 12 -35.56 -31.71 -54.59
N CYS A 13 -34.60 -30.91 -55.03
CA CYS A 13 -33.39 -30.58 -54.30
C CYS A 13 -33.67 -29.38 -53.40
N THR A 14 -33.94 -29.62 -52.12
CA THR A 14 -34.05 -28.55 -51.11
C THR A 14 -32.65 -28.02 -50.83
N ILE A 15 -32.32 -26.86 -51.42
CA ILE A 15 -31.10 -26.12 -51.10
C ILE A 15 -31.27 -25.53 -49.70
N ILE A 16 -30.67 -26.17 -48.70
CA ILE A 16 -30.47 -25.58 -47.38
C ILE A 16 -29.31 -24.60 -47.54
N PHE A 17 -29.62 -23.31 -47.64
CA PHE A 17 -28.63 -22.26 -47.45
C PHE A 17 -28.22 -22.29 -45.98
N ILE A 18 -27.18 -23.07 -45.65
CA ILE A 18 -26.40 -22.83 -44.44
C ILE A 18 -25.62 -21.56 -44.73
N SER A 19 -26.23 -20.42 -44.39
CA SER A 19 -25.51 -19.17 -44.20
C SER A 19 -24.56 -19.42 -43.04
N CYS A 20 -23.30 -19.75 -43.36
CA CYS A 20 -22.22 -19.60 -42.42
C CYS A 20 -21.99 -18.09 -42.32
N GLU A 21 -22.82 -17.41 -41.51
CA GLU A 21 -22.45 -16.10 -41.03
C GLU A 21 -21.13 -16.28 -40.29
N LYS A 22 -20.06 -15.81 -40.92
CA LYS A 22 -18.82 -15.52 -40.22
C LYS A 22 -19.26 -14.58 -39.11
N SER A 23 -19.26 -15.08 -37.88
CA SER A 23 -19.44 -14.24 -36.70
C SER A 23 -18.38 -13.15 -36.81
N GLU A 24 -18.79 -11.95 -37.16
CA GLU A 24 -17.96 -10.77 -36.97
C GLU A 24 -17.48 -10.83 -35.52
N PRO A 25 -16.16 -10.72 -35.26
CA PRO A 25 -15.70 -10.65 -33.89
C PRO A 25 -16.42 -9.48 -33.27
N SER A 26 -17.32 -9.77 -32.33
CA SER A 26 -18.05 -8.73 -31.65
C SER A 26 -17.00 -7.81 -31.02
N ASP A 27 -16.95 -6.54 -31.43
CA ASP A 27 -16.15 -5.48 -30.80
C ASP A 27 -16.72 -5.16 -29.41
N ILE A 28 -16.96 -6.19 -28.58
CA ILE A 28 -17.38 -6.03 -27.20
C ILE A 28 -16.13 -5.56 -26.48
N VAL A 29 -16.11 -4.26 -26.18
CA VAL A 29 -15.13 -3.68 -25.28
C VAL A 29 -15.46 -4.18 -23.88
N GLU A 30 -14.70 -5.16 -23.41
CA GLU A 30 -14.85 -5.66 -22.05
C GLU A 30 -14.28 -4.67 -21.03
N GLU A 31 -14.95 -4.58 -19.88
CA GLU A 31 -14.48 -3.77 -18.76
C GLU A 31 -13.24 -4.42 -18.12
N SER A 32 -12.22 -3.60 -17.83
CA SER A 32 -11.04 -4.06 -17.09
C SER A 32 -11.40 -4.34 -15.64
N LYS A 33 -10.93 -5.47 -15.09
CA LYS A 33 -11.18 -5.86 -13.69
C LYS A 33 -9.95 -5.66 -12.84
N PHE A 34 -10.14 -5.22 -11.59
CA PHE A 34 -9.06 -4.93 -10.68
C PHE A 34 -9.23 -5.70 -9.37
N TYR A 35 -8.19 -6.40 -8.94
CA TYR A 35 -8.12 -7.04 -7.63
C TYR A 35 -6.93 -6.50 -6.87
N ALA A 36 -6.99 -6.55 -5.55
CA ALA A 36 -5.94 -6.12 -4.67
C ALA A 36 -5.71 -7.09 -3.52
N SER A 37 -4.45 -7.21 -3.15
CA SER A 37 -3.93 -8.02 -2.05
C SER A 37 -2.75 -7.31 -1.40
N PHE A 38 -2.34 -7.76 -0.21
CA PHE A 38 -1.06 -7.36 0.39
C PHE A 38 0.05 -8.32 0.00
N ASN A 39 1.26 -7.80 -0.17
CA ASN A 39 2.45 -8.64 -0.31
C ASN A 39 2.81 -9.27 1.05
N GLY A 40 3.01 -10.59 1.09
CA GLY A 40 3.62 -11.25 2.25
C GLY A 40 2.69 -12.02 3.19
N GLU A 41 1.42 -12.28 2.88
CA GLU A 41 0.68 -13.28 3.68
C GLU A 41 1.16 -14.70 3.40
N SER A 42 1.95 -15.24 4.33
CA SER A 42 2.32 -16.65 4.55
C SER A 42 2.33 -17.58 3.31
N GLN A 43 3.52 -18.06 2.93
CA GLN A 43 3.79 -18.98 1.80
C GLN A 43 3.17 -20.40 1.88
N THR A 44 1.99 -20.60 2.47
CA THR A 44 1.25 -21.87 2.34
C THR A 44 -0.25 -21.72 2.05
N LYS A 45 -0.84 -20.53 2.02
CA LYS A 45 -2.23 -20.29 1.56
C LYS A 45 -2.35 -18.91 0.89
N ALA A 46 -3.44 -18.73 0.13
CA ALA A 46 -3.72 -17.56 -0.72
C ALA A 46 -3.38 -16.20 -0.07
N THR A 47 -2.91 -15.25 -0.89
CA THR A 47 -2.64 -13.85 -0.52
C THR A 47 -3.80 -13.21 0.24
N THR A 48 -3.53 -12.36 1.25
CA THR A 48 -4.59 -11.57 1.89
C THR A 48 -5.32 -10.76 0.85
N PRO A 49 -6.65 -10.81 0.82
CA PRO A 49 -7.42 -9.77 0.15
C PRO A 49 -7.10 -8.40 0.77
N PHE A 50 -7.04 -7.37 -0.08
CA PHE A 50 -6.99 -6.00 0.41
C PHE A 50 -8.26 -5.69 1.23
N THR A 51 -8.11 -4.83 2.24
CA THR A 51 -9.15 -4.62 3.25
C THR A 51 -10.44 -4.06 2.64
N ASN A 52 -11.56 -4.72 2.92
CA ASN A 52 -12.88 -4.26 2.48
C ASN A 52 -13.16 -2.82 2.95
N GLY A 53 -13.66 -1.98 2.05
CA GLY A 53 -13.91 -0.56 2.27
C GLY A 53 -12.70 0.35 2.05
N TYR A 54 -11.47 -0.18 1.94
CA TYR A 54 -10.29 0.64 1.67
C TYR A 54 -10.26 1.12 0.22
N LYS A 55 -9.66 2.28 0.00
CA LYS A 55 -9.66 2.95 -1.31
C LYS A 55 -8.27 2.99 -1.93
N ALA A 56 -8.26 3.00 -3.25
CA ALA A 56 -7.06 3.14 -4.05
C ALA A 56 -7.33 4.01 -5.27
N THR A 57 -6.29 4.60 -5.84
CA THR A 57 -6.34 5.25 -7.15
C THR A 57 -5.57 4.40 -8.15
N ILE A 58 -6.14 4.15 -9.32
CA ILE A 58 -5.58 3.32 -10.39
C ILE A 58 -5.21 4.22 -11.57
N TYR A 59 -3.97 4.12 -12.04
CA TYR A 59 -3.44 4.81 -13.22
C TYR A 59 -3.14 3.78 -14.29
N GLY A 60 -3.63 3.97 -15.52
CA GLY A 60 -3.33 3.11 -16.65
C GLY A 60 -2.45 3.84 -17.67
N TYR A 61 -1.51 3.12 -18.27
CA TYR A 61 -0.70 3.60 -19.38
C TYR A 61 -0.61 2.51 -20.45
N THR A 62 -0.38 2.88 -21.71
CA THR A 62 0.02 1.89 -22.72
C THR A 62 1.24 1.11 -22.21
N ALA A 63 1.24 -0.22 -22.40
CA ALA A 63 2.29 -1.06 -21.85
C ALA A 63 3.70 -0.59 -22.29
N GLY A 64 4.62 -0.50 -21.33
CA GLY A 64 5.98 -0.02 -21.55
C GLY A 64 6.13 1.50 -21.72
N ALA A 65 5.05 2.28 -21.61
CA ALA A 65 5.14 3.74 -21.70
C ALA A 65 5.93 4.32 -20.52
N ASN A 66 6.71 5.36 -20.80
CA ASN A 66 7.41 6.12 -19.76
C ASN A 66 6.44 7.09 -19.07
N VAL A 67 6.11 6.81 -17.80
CA VAL A 67 5.17 7.61 -16.99
C VAL A 67 5.62 9.06 -16.75
N THR A 68 6.88 9.40 -17.03
CA THR A 68 7.35 10.79 -16.91
C THR A 68 6.92 11.68 -18.07
N SER A 69 6.60 11.09 -19.22
CA SER A 69 6.25 11.82 -20.44
C SER A 69 4.93 11.38 -21.07
N ALA A 70 4.44 10.19 -20.72
CA ALA A 70 3.17 9.67 -21.19
C ALA A 70 2.00 10.24 -20.39
N THR A 71 0.85 10.33 -21.05
CA THR A 71 -0.43 10.63 -20.39
C THR A 71 -1.12 9.33 -20.00
N PRO A 72 -1.80 9.28 -18.84
CA PRO A 72 -2.66 8.16 -18.51
C PRO A 72 -3.69 7.89 -19.61
N VAL A 73 -4.06 6.62 -19.80
CA VAL A 73 -5.12 6.25 -20.75
C VAL A 73 -6.47 6.76 -20.26
N SER A 74 -7.37 7.03 -21.22
CA SER A 74 -8.72 7.51 -20.94
C SER A 74 -9.43 6.63 -19.91
N GLY A 75 -10.17 7.26 -19.00
CA GLY A 75 -10.79 6.57 -17.86
C GLY A 75 -9.85 6.34 -16.67
N THR A 76 -8.58 6.76 -16.76
CA THR A 76 -7.65 6.78 -15.62
C THR A 76 -6.96 8.16 -15.52
N PRO A 77 -6.54 8.61 -14.31
CA PRO A 77 -6.68 7.93 -13.03
C PRO A 77 -8.15 7.77 -12.59
N VAL A 78 -8.44 6.68 -11.89
CA VAL A 78 -9.76 6.41 -11.33
C VAL A 78 -9.64 5.89 -9.91
N ASP A 79 -10.46 6.43 -9.01
CA ASP A 79 -10.57 5.92 -7.66
C ASP A 79 -11.37 4.61 -7.66
N ALA A 80 -10.98 3.67 -6.80
CA ALA A 80 -11.66 2.41 -6.61
C ALA A 80 -11.82 2.11 -5.12
N THR A 81 -12.93 1.48 -4.77
CA THR A 81 -13.20 0.99 -3.41
C THR A 81 -13.10 -0.53 -3.39
N CYS A 82 -12.35 -1.06 -2.44
CA CYS A 82 -12.21 -2.48 -2.24
C CYS A 82 -13.50 -3.07 -1.65
N GLY A 83 -14.03 -4.10 -2.30
CA GLY A 83 -15.09 -4.94 -1.82
C GLY A 83 -14.57 -6.22 -1.17
N SER A 84 -15.45 -7.22 -1.10
CA SER A 84 -15.07 -8.58 -0.66
C SER A 84 -14.10 -9.24 -1.63
N SER A 85 -13.26 -10.14 -1.12
CA SER A 85 -12.26 -10.89 -1.90
C SER A 85 -11.25 -10.02 -2.67
N GLY A 86 -11.04 -8.76 -2.25
CA GLY A 86 -10.05 -7.87 -2.83
C GLY A 86 -10.47 -7.23 -4.15
N LEU A 87 -11.72 -7.37 -4.60
CA LEU A 87 -12.21 -6.72 -5.81
C LEU A 87 -12.19 -5.20 -5.62
N LEU A 88 -11.41 -4.48 -6.43
CA LEU A 88 -11.42 -3.03 -6.49
C LEU A 88 -12.47 -2.59 -7.51
N THR A 89 -13.56 -1.98 -7.05
CA THR A 89 -14.61 -1.44 -7.92
C THR A 89 -14.32 0.04 -8.20
N PRO A 90 -13.96 0.42 -9.45
CA PRO A 90 -13.73 1.80 -9.82
C PRO A 90 -15.01 2.64 -9.71
N THR A 91 -14.87 3.96 -9.49
CA THR A 91 -15.99 4.91 -9.50
C THR A 91 -16.61 5.06 -10.89
N SER A 92 -15.90 4.67 -11.94
CA SER A 92 -16.39 4.57 -13.30
C SER A 92 -15.70 3.42 -14.02
N ALA A 93 -16.48 2.62 -14.76
CA ALA A 93 -15.98 1.46 -15.49
C ALA A 93 -14.82 1.84 -16.45
N VAL A 94 -13.80 0.99 -16.52
CA VAL A 94 -12.59 1.24 -17.33
C VAL A 94 -12.64 0.40 -18.60
N PHE A 95 -13.11 1.04 -19.68
CA PHE A 95 -13.13 0.49 -21.03
C PHE A 95 -11.95 1.05 -21.83
N LEU A 96 -11.09 0.15 -22.33
CA LEU A 96 -9.89 0.54 -23.08
C LEU A 96 -9.94 0.01 -24.50
N PRO A 97 -9.38 0.73 -25.48
CA PRO A 97 -9.20 0.24 -26.84
C PRO A 97 -8.34 -1.03 -26.92
N LYS A 98 -8.27 -1.61 -28.11
CA LYS A 98 -7.41 -2.78 -28.36
C LYS A 98 -5.94 -2.44 -28.12
N GLY A 99 -5.37 -3.13 -27.15
CA GLY A 99 -4.00 -2.91 -26.74
C GLY A 99 -3.61 -3.72 -25.51
N SER A 100 -2.43 -3.38 -25.00
CA SER A 100 -1.85 -3.89 -23.77
C SER A 100 -1.48 -2.70 -22.89
N TYR A 101 -1.68 -2.84 -21.58
CA TYR A 101 -1.63 -1.75 -20.63
C TYR A 101 -0.82 -2.11 -19.38
N ASP A 102 -0.11 -1.13 -18.85
CA ASP A 102 0.49 -1.19 -17.53
C ASP A 102 -0.38 -0.38 -16.57
N PHE A 103 -0.79 -1.01 -15.47
CA PHE A 103 -1.56 -0.36 -14.43
C PHE A 103 -0.72 -0.18 -13.18
N TYR A 104 -0.84 0.98 -12.56
CA TYR A 104 -0.24 1.33 -11.29
C TYR A 104 -1.36 1.65 -10.31
N SER A 105 -1.18 1.29 -9.06
CA SER A 105 -2.15 1.66 -8.04
C SER A 105 -1.48 2.12 -6.75
N VAL A 106 -2.09 3.12 -6.13
CA VAL A 106 -1.67 3.68 -4.86
C VAL A 106 -2.83 3.67 -3.87
N SER A 107 -2.54 3.44 -2.60
CA SER A 107 -3.52 3.52 -1.51
C SER A 107 -2.89 4.19 -0.29
N LEU A 108 -3.71 4.75 0.60
CA LEU A 108 -3.28 5.24 1.92
C LEU A 108 -3.52 4.19 3.01
N ASN A 109 -3.75 2.93 2.62
CA ASN A 109 -4.15 1.84 3.49
C ASN A 109 -5.34 2.21 4.41
N SER A 110 -6.35 2.87 3.85
CA SER A 110 -7.53 3.33 4.60
C SER A 110 -8.76 3.48 3.70
N ALA A 111 -9.90 3.79 4.32
CA ALA A 111 -11.14 4.11 3.61
C ALA A 111 -11.13 5.49 2.90
N ASN A 112 -10.06 6.26 3.06
CA ASN A 112 -9.90 7.57 2.42
C ASN A 112 -9.31 7.41 1.02
N SER A 113 -9.84 8.18 0.06
CA SER A 113 -9.25 8.24 -1.28
C SER A 113 -7.82 8.80 -1.20
N PRO A 114 -6.86 8.25 -1.95
CA PRO A 114 -5.48 8.72 -1.91
C PRO A 114 -5.30 10.18 -2.27
N ASN A 115 -6.09 10.70 -3.21
CA ASN A 115 -6.00 12.08 -3.70
C ASN A 115 -4.56 12.49 -4.09
N LEU A 116 -3.72 11.53 -4.46
CA LEU A 116 -2.36 11.78 -4.93
C LEU A 116 -2.42 12.17 -6.40
N THR A 117 -1.88 13.33 -6.73
CA THR A 117 -1.70 13.74 -8.13
C THR A 117 -0.25 13.52 -8.53
N PHE A 118 -0.04 12.91 -9.69
CA PHE A 118 1.30 12.68 -10.25
C PHE A 118 1.49 13.59 -11.45
N SER A 119 2.53 14.43 -11.39
CA SER A 119 3.01 15.24 -12.51
C SER A 119 4.34 14.69 -12.97
N SER A 120 4.43 14.35 -14.26
CA SER A 120 5.62 13.69 -14.84
C SER A 120 6.06 12.47 -14.02
N GLY A 121 5.09 11.65 -13.58
CA GLY A 121 5.34 10.42 -12.83
C GLY A 121 5.73 10.62 -11.36
N VAL A 122 5.68 11.85 -10.83
CA VAL A 122 6.07 12.17 -9.44
C VAL A 122 4.92 12.83 -8.69
N SER A 123 4.67 12.40 -7.45
CA SER A 123 3.59 12.94 -6.62
C SER A 123 3.87 14.36 -6.11
N GLY A 124 2.85 14.99 -5.52
CA GLY A 124 3.05 16.05 -4.53
C GLY A 124 3.87 15.58 -3.32
N GLN A 125 4.32 16.52 -2.48
CA GLN A 125 5.01 16.20 -1.23
C GLN A 125 4.08 15.42 -0.30
N LEU A 126 4.59 14.32 0.24
CA LEU A 126 3.87 13.42 1.14
C LEU A 126 4.05 13.84 2.60
N SER A 127 3.20 13.27 3.45
CA SER A 127 3.16 13.52 4.90
C SER A 127 3.43 12.25 5.70
N ASN A 128 3.99 12.41 6.90
CA ASN A 128 4.06 11.33 7.91
C ASN A 128 2.66 10.91 8.36
N GLY A 129 2.59 9.80 9.11
CA GLY A 129 1.34 9.27 9.66
C GLY A 129 0.47 8.53 8.65
N ILE A 130 0.91 8.40 7.41
CA ILE A 130 0.16 7.79 6.32
C ILE A 130 0.92 6.57 5.80
N ASP A 131 0.22 5.43 5.74
CA ASP A 131 0.74 4.19 5.19
C ASP A 131 0.53 4.12 3.68
N TYR A 132 1.47 4.68 2.92
CA TYR A 132 1.39 4.66 1.46
C TYR A 132 1.66 3.26 0.94
N LEU A 133 0.70 2.71 0.20
CA LEU A 133 0.84 1.47 -0.53
C LEU A 133 1.02 1.73 -2.01
N TRP A 134 1.78 0.86 -2.68
CA TRP A 134 1.95 0.90 -4.12
C TRP A 134 1.99 -0.51 -4.73
N ALA A 135 1.43 -0.65 -5.92
CA ALA A 135 1.46 -1.87 -6.72
C ALA A 135 1.50 -1.54 -8.23
N LYS A 136 1.98 -2.50 -9.02
CA LYS A 136 2.04 -2.42 -10.49
C LYS A 136 1.68 -3.75 -11.12
N CYS A 137 0.89 -3.71 -12.19
CA CYS A 137 0.64 -4.82 -13.11
C CYS A 137 1.07 -4.40 -14.52
N THR A 138 1.73 -5.27 -15.27
CA THR A 138 2.21 -4.97 -16.62
C THR A 138 1.62 -5.88 -17.67
N GLY A 139 1.48 -5.39 -18.90
CA GLY A 139 1.12 -6.24 -20.03
C GLY A 139 -0.32 -6.75 -19.99
N ILE A 140 -1.25 -6.02 -19.37
CA ILE A 140 -2.64 -6.42 -19.25
C ILE A 140 -3.37 -6.08 -20.55
N ALA A 141 -3.91 -7.10 -21.23
CA ALA A 141 -4.71 -6.91 -22.44
C ALA A 141 -5.98 -6.08 -22.14
N GLN A 142 -6.55 -5.43 -23.17
CA GLN A 142 -7.86 -4.76 -23.05
C GLN A 142 -8.90 -5.67 -22.36
N GLY A 143 -9.70 -5.13 -21.43
CA GLY A 143 -10.70 -5.92 -20.68
C GLY A 143 -10.11 -6.97 -19.73
N GLY A 144 -8.78 -7.06 -19.64
CA GLY A 144 -8.08 -8.00 -18.80
C GLY A 144 -8.26 -7.71 -17.31
N THR A 145 -7.75 -8.65 -16.50
CA THR A 145 -7.74 -8.52 -15.04
C THR A 145 -6.35 -8.10 -14.56
N ALA A 146 -6.26 -6.99 -13.82
CA ALA A 146 -5.07 -6.57 -13.12
C ALA A 146 -5.18 -6.90 -11.62
N SER A 147 -4.27 -7.71 -11.11
CA SER A 147 -4.24 -8.13 -9.69
C SER A 147 -3.07 -7.47 -8.97
N PHE A 148 -3.36 -6.37 -8.28
CA PHE A 148 -2.37 -5.62 -7.51
C PHE A 148 -1.95 -6.37 -6.25
N THR A 149 -0.64 -6.45 -6.04
CA THR A 149 -0.05 -6.88 -4.77
C THR A 149 0.66 -5.68 -4.14
N TYR A 150 0.00 -5.08 -3.14
CA TYR A 150 0.45 -3.86 -2.50
C TYR A 150 1.65 -4.11 -1.60
N ASN A 151 2.59 -3.18 -1.68
CA ASN A 151 3.74 -3.09 -0.80
C ASN A 151 3.65 -1.78 -0.02
N HIS A 152 4.00 -1.81 1.26
CA HIS A 152 4.20 -0.62 2.07
C HIS A 152 5.37 0.19 1.51
N LYS A 153 5.20 1.51 1.44
CA LYS A 153 6.21 2.45 0.94
C LYS A 153 6.61 3.50 1.99
N ALA A 154 5.90 3.59 3.10
CA ALA A 154 6.33 4.36 4.27
C ALA A 154 7.34 3.58 5.13
N VAL A 155 7.77 4.18 6.25
CA VAL A 155 8.55 3.54 7.31
C VAL A 155 7.65 3.31 8.52
N GLY A 156 7.62 2.08 9.02
CA GLY A 156 6.90 1.73 10.23
C GLY A 156 7.83 1.75 11.42
N ILE A 157 7.42 2.37 12.51
CA ILE A 157 8.17 2.39 13.78
C ILE A 157 7.29 1.81 14.87
N GLU A 158 7.84 0.85 15.62
CA GLU A 158 7.31 0.41 16.91
C GLU A 158 8.33 0.73 18.00
N ILE A 159 7.86 1.31 19.10
CA ILE A 159 8.66 1.54 20.30
C ILE A 159 8.09 0.66 21.40
N ASN A 160 8.89 -0.31 21.85
CA ASN A 160 8.55 -1.19 22.96
C ASN A 160 9.25 -0.71 24.23
N VAL A 161 8.48 -0.51 25.30
CA VAL A 161 9.01 -0.09 26.59
C VAL A 161 8.87 -1.22 27.60
N ALA A 162 9.98 -1.59 28.24
CA ALA A 162 10.03 -2.63 29.26
C ALA A 162 10.52 -2.09 30.62
N PRO A 163 10.05 -2.66 31.75
CA PRO A 163 10.63 -2.37 33.05
C PRO A 163 12.01 -3.03 33.17
N GLY A 164 13.00 -2.27 33.63
CA GLY A 164 14.32 -2.77 34.02
C GLY A 164 14.38 -3.19 35.49
N THR A 165 15.56 -3.56 35.95
CA THR A 165 15.80 -3.98 37.34
C THR A 165 15.36 -2.90 38.34
N GLY A 166 14.56 -3.30 39.33
CA GLY A 166 14.07 -2.40 40.37
C GLY A 166 12.90 -1.50 39.94
N VAL A 167 12.32 -1.74 38.77
CA VAL A 167 11.09 -1.07 38.28
C VAL A 167 9.93 -2.06 38.28
N SER A 168 8.83 -1.69 38.92
CA SER A 168 7.57 -2.44 38.91
C SER A 168 6.38 -1.51 38.67
N ASN A 169 5.19 -2.06 38.39
CA ASN A 169 3.97 -1.31 38.10
C ASN A 169 4.15 -0.26 37.00
N LEU A 170 4.98 -0.56 35.99
CA LEU A 170 5.27 0.36 34.90
C LEU A 170 4.02 0.55 34.04
N SER A 171 3.64 1.81 33.82
CA SER A 171 2.71 2.22 32.78
C SER A 171 3.28 3.40 32.01
N VAL A 172 3.11 3.37 30.69
CA VAL A 172 3.52 4.45 29.79
C VAL A 172 2.32 5.35 29.55
N THR A 173 2.46 6.64 29.84
CA THR A 173 1.38 7.63 29.70
C THR A 173 1.54 8.49 28.46
N SER A 174 2.76 8.63 27.94
CA SER A 174 3.03 9.29 26.66
C SER A 174 4.31 8.73 26.03
N ILE A 175 4.34 8.67 24.70
CA ILE A 175 5.58 8.57 23.91
C ILE A 175 5.53 9.66 22.83
N SER A 176 6.65 10.32 22.63
CA SER A 176 6.89 11.24 21.53
C SER A 176 8.16 10.84 20.80
N ILE A 177 8.18 11.00 19.47
CA ILE A 177 9.32 10.71 18.60
C ILE A 177 9.63 11.94 17.74
N SER A 178 10.88 12.17 17.35
CA SER A 178 11.24 13.17 16.33
C SER A 178 10.92 12.59 14.94
N PRO A 179 9.83 12.98 14.28
CA PRO A 179 9.44 12.38 13.01
C PRO A 179 10.34 12.92 11.89
N THR A 180 10.35 12.25 10.75
CA THR A 180 10.92 12.79 9.50
C THR A 180 10.37 14.20 9.23
N THR A 181 11.20 15.17 8.86
CA THR A 181 10.71 16.42 8.28
C THR A 181 10.50 16.22 6.79
N PRO A 182 9.26 16.27 6.27
CA PRO A 182 9.02 16.13 4.84
C PRO A 182 9.77 17.21 4.05
N ALA A 183 10.44 16.81 2.98
CA ALA A 183 11.26 17.66 2.14
C ALA A 183 10.86 17.53 0.66
N THR A 184 11.54 18.27 -0.22
CA THR A 184 11.25 18.29 -1.66
C THR A 184 11.30 16.91 -2.31
N ASN A 185 12.12 15.99 -1.79
CA ASN A 185 12.27 14.63 -2.28
C ASN A 185 11.32 13.62 -1.60
N SER A 186 10.56 14.02 -0.58
CA SER A 186 9.54 13.20 0.09
C SER A 186 8.30 13.06 -0.81
N LYS A 187 8.50 12.46 -1.98
CA LYS A 187 7.53 12.28 -3.06
C LYS A 187 7.64 10.85 -3.57
N MET A 188 6.51 10.30 -4.00
CA MET A 188 6.46 8.98 -4.62
C MET A 188 6.75 9.08 -6.12
N ASN A 189 7.59 8.18 -6.62
CA ASN A 189 7.72 7.91 -8.05
C ASN A 189 6.70 6.84 -8.46
N LEU A 190 5.76 7.15 -9.35
CA LEU A 190 4.69 6.24 -9.77
C LEU A 190 5.22 4.95 -10.39
N SER A 191 6.36 5.00 -11.11
CA SER A 191 6.88 3.84 -11.83
C SER A 191 7.44 2.74 -10.92
N THR A 192 7.90 3.12 -9.71
CA THR A 192 8.61 2.25 -8.76
C THR A 192 7.94 2.18 -7.38
N GLY A 193 7.06 3.13 -7.08
CA GLY A 193 6.49 3.34 -5.75
C GLY A 193 7.46 3.90 -4.72
N SER A 194 8.73 4.14 -5.09
CA SER A 194 9.75 4.61 -4.15
C SER A 194 9.43 6.03 -3.67
N ILE A 195 9.53 6.24 -2.36
CA ILE A 195 9.46 7.56 -1.71
C ILE A 195 10.88 8.00 -1.39
N GLY A 196 11.26 9.20 -1.82
CA GLY A 196 12.61 9.72 -1.54
C GLY A 196 12.83 10.02 -0.05
N GLU A 197 14.06 9.77 0.41
CA GLU A 197 14.47 9.93 1.80
C GLU A 197 14.69 11.39 2.19
N ALA A 198 14.10 11.85 3.29
CA ALA A 198 14.45 13.15 3.85
C ALA A 198 15.83 13.13 4.54
N SER A 199 16.35 14.31 4.84
CA SER A 199 17.65 14.52 5.49
C SER A 199 17.56 15.27 6.81
N SER A 200 16.39 15.32 7.44
CA SER A 200 16.22 15.94 8.76
C SER A 200 15.01 15.38 9.50
N VAL A 201 15.03 15.54 10.83
CA VAL A 201 13.91 15.24 11.73
C VAL A 201 13.34 16.53 12.30
N GLY A 202 12.04 16.50 12.60
CA GLY A 202 11.31 17.61 13.21
C GLY A 202 11.38 17.60 14.73
N ALA A 203 10.59 18.49 15.34
CA ALA A 203 10.37 18.47 16.78
C ALA A 203 9.66 17.20 17.25
N LEU A 204 9.83 16.85 18.53
CA LEU A 204 9.13 15.72 19.15
C LEU A 204 7.61 15.83 18.94
N SER A 205 7.01 14.79 18.37
CA SER A 205 5.58 14.68 18.15
C SER A 205 5.03 13.47 18.92
N PRO A 206 3.88 13.60 19.60
CA PRO A 206 3.25 12.47 20.27
C PRO A 206 2.85 11.38 19.27
N ILE A 207 2.88 10.13 19.72
CA ILE A 207 2.45 8.97 18.93
C ILE A 207 1.38 8.17 19.66
N SER A 208 0.60 7.40 18.91
CA SER A 208 -0.45 6.55 19.48
C SER A 208 0.15 5.44 20.35
N LEU A 209 -0.44 5.25 21.53
CA LEU A 209 -0.04 4.22 22.49
C LEU A 209 -0.96 3.01 22.46
N SER A 210 -0.38 1.85 22.69
CA SER A 210 -1.08 0.62 23.02
C SER A 210 -0.35 -0.06 24.18
N GLY A 211 -0.82 0.18 25.41
CA GLY A 211 -0.16 -0.31 26.62
C GLY A 211 1.25 0.26 26.79
N LEU A 212 2.26 -0.60 26.72
CA LEU A 212 3.68 -0.23 26.82
C LEU A 212 4.35 0.01 25.46
N GLN A 213 3.55 0.07 24.40
CA GLN A 213 4.02 0.23 23.03
C GLN A 213 3.56 1.54 22.44
N GLY A 214 4.39 2.14 21.59
CA GLY A 214 4.02 3.24 20.71
C GLY A 214 4.22 2.86 19.26
N LYS A 215 3.30 3.24 18.37
CA LYS A 215 3.42 2.98 16.92
C LYS A 215 3.36 4.28 16.14
N TYR A 216 4.19 4.39 15.12
CA TYR A 216 4.23 5.55 14.25
C TYR A 216 4.57 5.17 12.82
N ILE A 217 4.11 5.99 11.87
CA ILE A 217 4.45 5.88 10.47
C ILE A 217 5.13 7.17 10.06
N MET A 218 6.29 7.08 9.44
CA MET A 218 7.02 8.24 8.94
C MET A 218 7.48 8.03 7.50
N LEU A 219 7.84 9.13 6.83
CA LEU A 219 8.45 9.08 5.52
C LEU A 219 9.90 8.56 5.65
N PRO A 220 10.45 7.93 4.59
CA PRO A 220 11.84 7.48 4.58
C PRO A 220 12.83 8.57 4.98
N LEU A 221 13.88 8.16 5.69
CA LEU A 221 14.86 9.06 6.28
C LEU A 221 16.26 8.51 6.03
N SER A 222 17.16 9.37 5.55
CA SER A 222 18.58 9.06 5.42
C SER A 222 19.24 8.82 6.79
N SER A 223 20.53 8.52 6.84
CA SER A 223 21.24 8.13 8.06
C SER A 223 21.21 9.20 9.17
N ILE A 224 20.18 9.18 10.01
CA ILE A 224 19.87 10.20 11.03
C ILE A 224 19.39 9.51 12.31
N GLY A 225 19.75 10.05 13.47
CA GLY A 225 19.27 9.55 14.76
C GLY A 225 17.88 10.09 15.10
N LEU A 226 17.07 9.29 15.79
CA LEU A 226 15.76 9.71 16.30
C LEU A 226 15.85 10.05 17.79
N ASN A 227 15.10 11.04 18.24
CA ASN A 227 14.91 11.33 19.65
C ASN A 227 13.56 10.81 20.11
N ILE A 228 13.52 10.25 21.32
CA ILE A 228 12.31 9.75 21.95
C ILE A 228 12.19 10.40 23.33
N GLU A 229 10.99 10.89 23.67
CA GLU A 229 10.60 11.25 25.03
C GLU A 229 9.45 10.34 25.47
N LEU A 230 9.48 9.85 26.71
CA LEU A 230 8.37 9.12 27.30
C LEU A 230 8.07 9.59 28.72
N SER A 231 6.80 9.54 29.09
CA SER A 231 6.33 9.75 30.46
C SER A 231 5.78 8.44 31.01
N VAL A 232 6.14 8.11 32.24
CA VAL A 232 5.71 6.86 32.89
C VAL A 232 5.22 7.09 34.31
N ASN A 233 4.32 6.21 34.75
CA ASN A 233 4.10 5.94 36.17
C ASN A 233 4.75 4.60 36.51
N ALA A 234 5.43 4.51 37.65
CA ALA A 234 6.11 3.28 38.06
C ALA A 234 6.36 3.26 39.57
N THR A 235 6.79 2.11 40.09
CA THR A 235 7.47 2.00 41.39
C THR A 235 8.94 1.72 41.12
N ILE A 236 9.82 2.61 41.58
CA ILE A 236 11.27 2.54 41.37
C ILE A 236 11.94 2.40 42.73
N GLY A 237 12.62 1.28 42.97
CA GLY A 237 13.29 1.03 44.25
C GLY A 237 12.32 1.08 45.44
N GLY A 238 11.06 0.67 45.24
CA GLY A 238 10.00 0.72 46.25
C GLY A 238 9.28 2.07 46.38
N THR A 239 9.68 3.11 45.63
CA THR A 239 9.03 4.43 45.67
C THR A 239 8.20 4.67 44.42
N ALA A 240 6.93 5.06 44.59
CA ALA A 240 6.06 5.42 43.48
C ALA A 240 6.50 6.73 42.82
N VAL A 241 6.53 6.75 41.50
CA VAL A 241 6.77 7.93 40.67
C VAL A 241 5.62 8.10 39.69
N THR A 242 5.22 9.35 39.47
CA THR A 242 4.12 9.71 38.59
C THR A 242 4.61 10.69 37.54
N ALA A 243 4.20 10.49 36.29
CA ALA A 243 4.58 11.30 35.13
C ALA A 243 6.10 11.55 35.03
N LYS A 244 6.91 10.57 35.43
CA LYS A 244 8.37 10.68 35.35
C LYS A 244 8.77 10.65 33.89
N LYS A 245 9.48 11.68 33.45
CA LYS A 245 9.95 11.81 32.08
C LYS A 245 11.30 11.15 31.88
N TYR A 246 11.46 10.54 30.73
CA TYR A 246 12.71 10.01 30.23
C TYR A 246 12.91 10.41 28.78
N SER A 247 14.18 10.55 28.38
CA SER A 247 14.57 10.82 27.01
C SER A 247 15.62 9.82 26.57
N ALA A 248 15.60 9.44 25.29
CA ALA A 248 16.62 8.62 24.66
C ALA A 248 16.90 9.13 23.25
N SER A 249 18.15 8.97 22.82
CA SER A 249 18.56 9.17 21.43
C SER A 249 18.90 7.83 20.81
N ILE A 250 18.26 7.54 19.68
CA ILE A 250 18.49 6.37 18.86
C ILE A 250 19.66 6.68 17.93
N PRO A 251 20.67 5.81 17.82
CA PRO A 251 21.79 5.99 16.92
C PRO A 251 21.36 6.24 15.47
N ALA A 252 22.18 6.98 14.73
CA ALA A 252 21.89 7.27 13.34
C ALA A 252 21.87 5.99 12.48
N GLN A 253 20.83 5.85 11.68
CA GLN A 253 20.67 4.77 10.71
C GLN A 253 19.75 5.21 9.58
N VAL A 254 19.78 4.48 8.47
CA VAL A 254 18.83 4.69 7.37
C VAL A 254 17.49 4.04 7.72
N TYR A 255 16.40 4.80 7.56
CA TYR A 255 15.03 4.32 7.68
C TYR A 255 14.41 4.18 6.29
N SER A 256 14.46 2.96 5.77
CA SER A 256 14.14 2.62 4.38
C SER A 256 12.65 2.39 4.16
N SER A 257 12.17 2.83 3.00
CA SER A 257 10.80 2.58 2.51
C SER A 257 10.45 1.09 2.56
N GLY A 258 9.28 0.76 3.10
CA GLY A 258 8.77 -0.61 3.16
C GLY A 258 9.34 -1.48 4.28
N TYR A 259 10.09 -0.89 5.22
CA TYR A 259 10.60 -1.58 6.40
C TYR A 259 9.88 -1.15 7.68
N TYR A 260 9.87 -2.08 8.64
CA TYR A 260 9.35 -1.89 9.98
C TYR A 260 10.50 -1.97 10.99
N TYR A 261 10.62 -0.96 11.85
CA TYR A 261 11.69 -0.82 12.82
C TYR A 261 11.13 -0.91 14.23
N THR A 262 11.56 -1.94 14.97
CA THR A 262 11.17 -2.13 16.36
C THR A 262 12.30 -1.66 17.28
N ILE A 263 12.06 -0.57 18.01
CA ILE A 263 12.98 0.07 18.96
C ILE A 263 12.63 -0.41 20.37
N ASN A 264 13.57 -1.07 21.05
CA ASN A 264 13.35 -1.58 22.40
C ASN A 264 14.02 -0.68 23.44
N LEU A 265 13.24 -0.16 24.39
CA LEU A 265 13.67 0.73 25.45
C LEU A 265 13.40 0.10 26.83
N THR A 266 14.36 0.21 27.74
CA THR A 266 14.24 -0.28 29.11
C THR A 266 14.29 0.87 30.11
N VAL A 267 13.24 1.01 30.92
CA VAL A 267 13.19 2.01 32.00
C VAL A 267 13.97 1.50 33.21
N SER A 268 14.95 2.27 33.68
CA SER A 268 15.66 2.02 34.93
C SER A 268 15.39 3.12 35.97
N SER A 269 16.00 3.00 37.15
CA SER A 269 15.84 3.97 38.22
C SER A 269 16.33 5.37 37.85
N THR A 270 17.36 5.48 37.02
CA THR A 270 18.04 6.74 36.68
C THR A 270 18.00 7.08 35.20
N ALA A 271 17.81 6.12 34.30
CA ALA A 271 17.91 6.32 32.86
C ALA A 271 16.92 5.49 32.06
N LEU A 272 16.73 5.89 30.81
CA LEU A 272 16.10 5.08 29.77
C LEU A 272 17.20 4.53 28.87
N GLN A 273 17.27 3.21 28.79
CA GLN A 273 18.32 2.52 28.04
C GLN A 273 17.78 2.01 26.71
N PHE A 274 18.43 2.39 25.62
CA PHE A 274 18.23 1.74 24.34
C PHE A 274 18.85 0.35 24.37
N SER A 275 18.04 -0.67 24.13
CA SER A 275 18.42 -2.09 24.24
C SER A 275 18.60 -2.77 22.87
N GLY A 276 18.34 -2.04 21.79
CA GLY A 276 18.52 -2.51 20.41
C GLY A 276 17.34 -2.18 19.50
N ALA A 277 17.56 -2.30 18.20
CA ALA A 277 16.52 -2.20 17.19
C ALA A 277 16.49 -3.46 16.33
N LEU A 278 15.29 -3.91 15.96
CA LEU A 278 15.06 -4.95 14.95
C LEU A 278 14.52 -4.29 13.69
N VAL A 279 14.93 -4.81 12.54
CA VAL A 279 14.51 -4.31 11.22
C VAL A 279 13.93 -5.49 10.46
N ASP A 280 12.65 -5.40 10.13
CA ASP A 280 11.93 -6.43 9.38
C ASP A 280 11.32 -5.83 8.11
N ASP A 281 11.15 -6.66 7.08
CA ASP A 281 10.32 -6.30 5.94
C ASP A 281 8.90 -6.00 6.43
N TRP A 282 8.31 -4.90 5.97
CA TRP A 282 6.94 -4.56 6.34
C TRP A 282 5.96 -5.39 5.51
N THR A 283 5.82 -6.64 5.93
CA THR A 283 4.97 -7.67 5.29
C THR A 283 4.02 -8.33 6.29
N TYR A 284 4.29 -8.24 7.60
CA TYR A 284 3.58 -8.98 8.65
C TYR A 284 2.94 -8.12 9.76
N GLN A 285 3.14 -6.80 9.75
CA GLN A 285 2.64 -5.93 10.83
C GLN A 285 1.44 -5.11 10.37
N SER A 286 0.26 -5.49 10.82
CA SER A 286 -0.94 -4.66 10.75
C SER A 286 -0.86 -3.62 11.88
N ILE A 287 -0.71 -2.34 11.53
CA ILE A 287 -0.86 -1.26 12.51
C ILE A 287 -2.36 -0.98 12.69
N THR A 288 -3.02 -1.74 13.54
CA THR A 288 -4.38 -1.42 14.00
C THR A 288 -4.33 -0.53 15.23
N GLY A 289 -5.16 0.52 15.28
CA GLY A 289 -5.31 1.39 16.47
C GLY A 289 -4.73 2.81 16.35
N ILE A 290 -4.42 3.29 15.14
CA ILE A 290 -4.14 4.73 14.96
C ILE A 290 -5.48 5.49 14.95
N SER A 291 -5.87 6.01 16.11
CA SER A 291 -6.83 7.12 16.16
C SER A 291 -6.06 8.41 15.92
N LEU A 292 -6.08 8.91 14.68
CA LEU A 292 -5.59 10.25 14.35
C LEU A 292 -6.64 11.25 14.84
N THR A 293 -6.32 12.02 15.88
CA THR A 293 -7.06 13.25 16.17
C THR A 293 -6.48 14.33 15.26
N GLU A 294 -7.28 14.84 14.33
CA GLU A 294 -6.96 16.09 13.62
C GLU A 294 -6.72 17.20 14.65
N GLN A 295 -5.73 18.07 14.38
CA GLN A 295 -5.76 19.44 14.90
C GLN A 295 -6.58 20.30 13.96
#